data_AF-A0A383D8H4-F1
#
_entry.id   AF-A0A383D8H4-F1
#
_cell.length_a   1.000
_cell.length_b   1.000
_cell.length_c   1.000
_cell.angle_alpha   90.00
_cell.angle_beta   90.00
_cell.angle_gamma   90.00
#
_symmetry.space_group_name_H-M   'P 1'
#
loop_
_entity.id
_entity.type
_entity.pdbx_description
1 polymer ?
#
loop_
_entity_poly.entity_id
_entity_poly.type
_entity_poly.pdbx_seq_one_letter_code
_entity_poly.pdbx_strand_id
1 'polypeptide(L)'
;AMEDLKRLVVETGVTVLALHHTRKPSHQDTGSIFDTFLGSSALAAVPDNLLIFDDRDVTPKLHGRGRLIEEFQFPLRWADPGFEVDEPDAALREKAPLQYQIKTRLRSAGPMSNKELASVFGKSQSGITNATRKLIDSGEVQRGLDGRLRVDE
;
A
#
# COMPACT_ATOMS: atom_id res chain seq x y z
N ALA A 1 -9.85 -6.59 -30.45
CA ALA A 1 -9.07 -7.33 -29.43
C ALA A 1 -9.73 -7.29 -28.06
N MET A 2 -9.75 -6.15 -27.35
CA MET A 2 -10.32 -6.10 -26.00
C MET A 2 -11.85 -6.21 -25.98
N GLU A 3 -12.52 -5.66 -27.01
CA GLU A 3 -13.96 -5.87 -27.25
C GLU A 3 -14.29 -7.34 -27.55
N ASP A 4 -13.44 -8.04 -28.31
CA ASP A 4 -13.64 -9.48 -28.60
C ASP A 4 -13.53 -10.32 -27.33
N LEU A 5 -12.58 -9.98 -26.44
CA LEU A 5 -12.47 -10.60 -25.12
C LEU A 5 -13.70 -10.30 -24.25
N LYS A 6 -14.22 -9.07 -24.30
CA LYS A 6 -15.46 -8.72 -23.58
C LYS A 6 -16.65 -9.52 -24.08
N ARG A 7 -16.78 -9.66 -25.41
CA ARG A 7 -17.83 -10.49 -26.02
C ARG A 7 -17.71 -11.95 -25.58
N LEU A 8 -16.50 -12.51 -25.58
CA LEU A 8 -16.25 -13.87 -25.08
C LEU A 8 -16.72 -14.04 -23.62
N VAL A 9 -16.37 -13.11 -22.74
CA VAL A 9 -16.80 -13.11 -21.32
C VAL A 9 -18.33 -13.10 -21.22
N VAL A 10 -19.00 -12.25 -22.00
CA VAL A 10 -20.48 -12.14 -21.97
C VAL A 10 -21.15 -13.39 -22.52
N GLU A 11 -20.65 -13.96 -23.62
CA GLU A 11 -21.25 -15.13 -24.29
C GLU A 11 -21.04 -16.43 -23.53
N THR A 12 -19.92 -16.56 -22.82
CA THR A 12 -19.51 -17.83 -22.19
C THR A 12 -19.54 -17.81 -20.67
N GLY A 13 -19.60 -16.63 -20.04
CA GLY A 13 -19.53 -16.46 -18.59
C GLY A 13 -18.14 -16.73 -17.99
N VAL A 14 -17.10 -16.92 -18.81
CA VAL A 14 -15.74 -17.15 -18.31
C VAL A 14 -15.10 -15.86 -17.78
N THR A 15 -14.17 -16.00 -16.83
CA THR A 15 -13.34 -14.89 -16.38
C THR A 15 -12.06 -14.81 -17.23
N VAL A 16 -11.73 -13.61 -17.72
CA VAL A 16 -10.52 -13.36 -18.51
C VAL A 16 -9.58 -12.46 -17.73
N LEU A 17 -8.35 -12.93 -17.53
CA LEU A 17 -7.23 -12.11 -17.06
C LEU A 17 -6.34 -11.76 -18.26
N ALA A 18 -6.33 -10.49 -18.65
CA ALA A 18 -5.48 -9.99 -19.72
C ALA A 18 -4.26 -9.28 -19.12
N LEU A 19 -3.07 -9.72 -19.48
CA LEU A 19 -1.81 -9.08 -19.10
C LEU A 19 -1.37 -8.12 -20.20
N HIS A 20 -1.04 -6.89 -19.83
CA HIS A 20 -0.56 -5.87 -20.75
C HIS A 20 0.59 -5.10 -20.09
N HIS A 21 1.67 -4.89 -20.85
CA HIS A 21 2.78 -4.06 -20.38
C HIS A 21 2.34 -2.60 -20.32
N THR A 22 2.63 -1.94 -19.21
CA THR A 22 2.49 -0.49 -19.12
C THR A 22 3.65 0.17 -19.86
N ARG A 23 3.42 1.36 -20.42
CA ARG A 23 4.54 2.16 -20.96
C ARG A 23 5.46 2.57 -19.81
N LYS A 24 6.74 2.79 -20.13
CA LYS A 24 7.67 3.37 -19.16
C LYS A 24 7.14 4.74 -18.70
N PRO A 25 7.12 5.00 -17.38
CA PRO A 25 6.75 6.32 -16.86
C PRO A 25 7.70 7.38 -17.39
N SER A 26 7.18 8.56 -17.69
CA SER A 26 7.94 9.75 -18.04
C SER A 26 7.90 10.77 -16.90
N HIS A 27 8.91 11.61 -16.77
CA HIS A 27 8.91 12.72 -15.78
C HIS A 27 7.76 13.73 -16.01
N GLN A 28 7.07 13.66 -17.15
CA GLN A 28 5.93 14.50 -17.50
C GLN A 28 4.59 13.86 -17.13
N ASP A 29 4.59 12.63 -16.60
CA ASP A 29 3.36 11.95 -16.21
C ASP A 29 2.80 12.60 -14.94
N THR A 30 1.86 13.53 -15.13
CA THR A 30 1.08 14.15 -14.06
C THR A 30 -0.27 13.45 -13.94
N GLY A 31 -0.65 13.03 -12.72
CA GLY A 31 -1.93 12.37 -12.45
C GLY A 31 -1.80 11.07 -11.64
N SER A 32 -2.92 10.37 -11.44
CA SER A 32 -2.90 9.05 -10.79
C SER A 32 -2.29 7.99 -11.72
N ILE A 33 -1.78 6.90 -11.15
CA ILE A 33 -1.22 5.77 -11.92
C ILE A 33 -2.22 5.23 -12.97
N PHE A 34 -3.51 5.31 -12.67
CA PHE A 34 -4.57 4.91 -13.57
C PHE A 34 -4.83 5.93 -14.69
N ASP A 35 -4.67 7.23 -14.43
CA ASP A 35 -4.82 8.28 -15.44
C ASP A 35 -3.71 8.20 -16.49
N THR A 36 -2.48 7.89 -16.04
CA THR A 36 -1.37 7.60 -16.95
C THR A 36 -1.68 6.40 -17.84
N PHE A 37 -2.31 5.36 -17.30
CA PHE A 37 -2.73 4.20 -18.09
C PHE A 37 -3.85 4.53 -19.09
N LEU A 38 -4.88 5.26 -18.64
CA LEU A 38 -6.04 5.70 -19.44
C LEU A 38 -5.65 6.64 -20.60
N GLY A 39 -4.79 7.64 -20.34
CA GLY A 39 -4.36 8.61 -21.34
C GLY A 39 -3.48 8.01 -22.44
N SER A 40 -2.87 6.86 -22.17
CA SER A 40 -1.96 6.16 -23.10
C SER A 40 -2.64 5.05 -23.90
N SER A 41 -3.82 4.61 -23.47
CA SER A 41 -4.45 3.43 -24.03
C SER A 41 -5.98 3.54 -23.98
N ALA A 42 -6.61 3.51 -25.16
CA ALA A 42 -8.06 3.33 -25.33
C ALA A 42 -8.59 1.98 -24.75
N LEU A 43 -7.73 1.21 -24.09
CA LEU A 43 -7.95 -0.13 -23.54
C LEU A 43 -8.66 -0.10 -22.18
N ALA A 44 -8.59 0.99 -21.44
CA ALA A 44 -9.04 1.05 -20.05
C ALA A 44 -10.55 1.25 -19.85
N ALA A 45 -11.32 1.50 -20.92
CA ALA A 45 -12.79 1.64 -20.86
C ALA A 45 -13.53 0.28 -20.93
N VAL A 46 -12.84 -0.81 -21.27
CA VAL A 46 -13.44 -2.12 -21.55
C VAL A 46 -13.41 -3.10 -20.36
N PRO A 47 -12.32 -3.22 -19.58
CA PRO A 47 -12.26 -4.22 -18.50
C PRO A 47 -13.16 -3.82 -17.32
N ASP A 48 -13.72 -4.82 -16.64
CA ASP A 48 -14.53 -4.58 -15.44
C ASP A 48 -13.70 -4.08 -14.26
N ASN A 49 -12.47 -4.58 -14.15
CA ASN A 49 -11.51 -4.22 -13.11
C ASN A 49 -10.16 -3.96 -13.75
N LEU A 50 -9.44 -2.96 -13.25
CA LEU A 50 -8.09 -2.62 -13.65
C LEU A 50 -7.16 -2.85 -12.47
N LEU A 51 -6.12 -3.66 -12.69
CA LEU A 51 -5.06 -3.93 -11.73
C LEU A 51 -3.74 -3.43 -12.32
N ILE A 52 -2.98 -2.67 -11.54
CA ILE A 52 -1.68 -2.14 -11.94
C ILE A 52 -0.63 -2.55 -10.92
N PHE A 53 0.39 -3.27 -11.40
CA PHE A 53 1.60 -3.55 -10.64
C PHE A 53 2.56 -2.37 -10.78
N ASP A 54 2.96 -1.79 -9.64
CA ASP A 54 3.86 -0.65 -9.54
C ASP A 54 5.11 -1.02 -8.75
N ASP A 55 6.26 -1.05 -9.43
CA ASP A 55 7.57 -1.37 -8.87
C ASP A 55 8.50 -0.15 -8.77
N ARG A 56 7.96 1.08 -8.86
CA ARG A 56 8.75 2.31 -8.81
C ARG A 56 9.32 2.61 -7.43
N ASP A 57 8.64 2.13 -6.39
CA ASP A 57 9.07 2.24 -5.00
C ASP A 57 9.89 1.00 -4.58
N VAL A 58 10.68 1.15 -3.52
CA VAL A 58 11.40 0.05 -2.86
C VAL A 58 10.47 -1.10 -2.48
N THR A 59 9.24 -0.78 -2.07
CA THR A 59 8.17 -1.76 -1.83
C THR A 59 7.20 -1.71 -3.01
N PRO A 60 7.15 -2.76 -3.86
CA PRO A 60 6.19 -2.82 -4.95
C PRO A 60 4.75 -2.80 -4.44
N LYS A 61 3.83 -2.29 -5.25
CA LYS A 61 2.41 -2.14 -4.90
C LYS A 61 1.52 -2.69 -6.00
N LEU A 62 0.39 -3.27 -5.60
CA LEU A 62 -0.73 -3.56 -6.49
C LEU A 62 -1.83 -2.53 -6.26
N HIS A 63 -2.14 -1.78 -7.29
CA HIS A 63 -3.28 -0.87 -7.31
C HIS A 63 -4.44 -1.55 -8.02
N GLY A 64 -5.63 -1.50 -7.43
CA GLY A 64 -6.84 -2.04 -8.03
C GLY A 64 -7.97 -1.04 -7.98
N ARG A 65 -8.73 -0.93 -9.07
CA ARG A 65 -10.04 -0.25 -9.07
C ARG A 65 -10.91 -0.81 -10.18
N GLY A 66 -12.23 -0.72 -10.04
CA GLY A 66 -13.12 -1.19 -11.08
C GLY A 66 -14.58 -1.05 -10.74
N ARG A 67 -15.41 -1.62 -11.60
CA ARG A 67 -16.86 -1.72 -11.43
C ARG A 67 -17.25 -2.77 -10.40
N LEU A 68 -16.42 -3.80 -10.22
CA LEU A 68 -16.73 -4.95 -9.36
C LEU A 68 -15.87 -4.99 -8.08
N ILE A 69 -14.94 -4.06 -7.91
CA ILE A 69 -14.04 -3.97 -6.76
C ILE A 69 -13.96 -2.53 -6.27
N GLU A 70 -13.82 -2.37 -4.96
CA GLU A 70 -13.43 -1.08 -4.38
C GLU A 70 -11.99 -0.74 -4.77
N GLU A 71 -11.67 0.56 -4.72
CA GLU A 71 -10.30 1.00 -4.92
C GLU A 71 -9.42 0.53 -3.76
N PHE A 72 -8.30 -0.11 -4.09
CA PHE A 72 -7.35 -0.58 -3.11
C PHE A 72 -5.91 -0.37 -3.56
N GLN A 73 -5.02 -0.38 -2.57
CA GLN A 73 -3.59 -0.43 -2.77
C GLN A 73 -2.98 -1.40 -1.76
N PHE A 74 -2.32 -2.43 -2.26
CA PHE A 74 -1.63 -3.41 -1.41
C PHE A 74 -0.12 -3.36 -1.63
N PRO A 75 0.69 -3.23 -0.57
CA PRO A 75 2.11 -3.49 -0.69
C PRO A 75 2.34 -4.97 -1.00
N LEU A 76 3.38 -5.27 -1.77
CA LEU A 76 3.74 -6.62 -2.16
C LEU A 76 5.16 -6.95 -1.69
N ARG A 77 5.39 -8.23 -1.40
CA ARG A 77 6.72 -8.80 -1.19
C ARG A 77 6.94 -10.04 -2.04
N TRP A 78 8.20 -10.26 -2.44
CA TRP A 78 8.59 -11.47 -3.14
C TRP A 78 8.57 -12.67 -2.18
N ALA A 79 7.90 -13.74 -2.59
CA ALA A 79 7.68 -14.96 -1.86
C ALA A 79 7.79 -16.15 -2.83
N ASP A 80 8.98 -16.29 -3.42
CA ASP A 80 9.35 -17.24 -4.45
C ASP A 80 8.48 -18.54 -4.53
N PRO A 81 7.86 -18.86 -5.69
CA PRO A 81 7.86 -18.12 -6.95
C PRO A 81 6.65 -17.18 -7.04
N GLY A 82 6.82 -15.90 -6.69
CA GLY A 82 5.79 -14.89 -6.94
C GLY A 82 5.74 -13.76 -5.91
N PHE A 83 4.70 -12.94 -6.03
CA PHE A 83 4.39 -11.87 -5.07
C PHE A 83 3.19 -12.27 -4.20
N GLU A 84 3.24 -11.86 -2.95
CA GLU A 84 2.10 -11.89 -2.04
C GLU A 84 1.88 -10.51 -1.39
N VAL A 85 0.67 -10.30 -0.85
CA VAL A 85 0.34 -9.07 -0.12
C VAL A 85 1.18 -9.01 1.16
N ASP A 86 1.93 -7.91 1.30
CA ASP A 86 2.70 -7.60 2.51
C ASP A 86 1.82 -6.85 3.54
N GLU A 87 2.36 -6.62 4.73
CA GLU A 87 1.66 -5.84 5.74
C GLU A 87 1.56 -4.34 5.40
N PRO A 88 0.53 -3.63 5.90
CA PRO A 88 0.19 -2.27 5.45
C PRO A 88 1.33 -1.24 5.52
N ASP A 89 2.27 -1.41 6.44
CA ASP A 89 3.37 -0.48 6.69
C ASP A 89 4.70 -0.91 6.07
N ALA A 90 4.69 -1.86 5.14
CA ALA A 90 5.91 -2.39 4.52
C ALA A 90 6.84 -1.30 3.97
N ALA A 91 6.28 -0.19 3.46
CA ALA A 91 7.06 0.96 3.01
C ALA A 91 7.89 1.65 4.10
N LEU A 92 7.43 1.61 5.37
CA LEU A 92 8.16 2.17 6.52
C LEU A 92 9.32 1.26 6.94
N ARG A 93 9.26 -0.04 6.66
CA ARG A 93 10.25 -1.04 7.08
C ARG A 93 11.68 -0.61 6.72
N GLU A 94 11.87 -0.07 5.52
CA GLU A 94 13.17 0.42 5.05
C GLU A 94 13.35 1.93 5.20
N LYS A 95 12.33 2.74 4.84
CA LYS A 95 12.45 4.21 4.83
C LYS A 95 12.46 4.82 6.24
N ALA A 96 11.79 4.19 7.19
CA ALA A 96 11.64 4.68 8.56
C ALA A 96 11.60 3.52 9.59
N PRO A 97 12.72 2.78 9.76
CA PRO A 97 12.71 1.50 10.49
C PRO A 97 12.27 1.64 11.96
N LEU A 98 12.55 2.77 12.61
CA LEU A 98 12.13 3.00 13.99
C LEU A 98 10.62 3.21 14.10
N GLN A 99 10.04 4.00 13.21
CA GLN A 99 8.59 4.23 13.17
C GLN A 99 7.86 2.92 12.87
N TYR A 100 8.38 2.14 11.92
CA TYR A 100 7.89 0.79 11.64
C TYR A 100 7.87 -0.07 12.90
N GLN A 101 9.02 -0.20 13.58
CA GLN A 101 9.14 -0.98 14.83
C GLN A 101 8.15 -0.52 15.91
N ILE A 102 7.95 0.80 16.06
CA ILE A 102 6.98 1.35 17.01
C ILE A 102 5.56 0.91 16.66
N LYS A 103 5.11 1.06 15.40
CA LYS A 103 3.76 0.66 14.98
C LYS A 103 3.56 -0.84 15.16
N THR A 104 4.50 -1.67 14.71
CA THR A 104 4.46 -3.13 14.88
C THR A 104 4.36 -3.50 16.36
N ARG A 105 5.11 -2.82 17.24
CA ARG A 105 5.07 -3.08 18.68
C ARG A 105 3.74 -2.68 19.30
N LEU A 106 3.20 -1.52 18.94
CA LEU A 106 1.89 -1.06 19.44
C LEU A 106 0.74 -1.97 19.00
N ARG A 107 0.78 -2.49 17.77
CA ARG A 107 -0.21 -3.48 17.31
C ARG A 107 -0.10 -4.82 18.04
N SER A 108 1.13 -5.33 18.20
CA SER A 108 1.36 -6.67 18.78
C SER A 108 1.29 -6.73 20.30
N ALA A 109 1.69 -5.66 21.00
CA ALA A 109 1.77 -5.62 22.47
C ALA A 109 0.74 -4.68 23.11
N GLY A 110 -0.07 -3.98 22.30
CA GLY A 110 -1.07 -3.02 22.77
C GLY A 110 -0.50 -1.65 23.13
N PRO A 111 -1.31 -0.78 23.75
CA PRO A 111 -0.95 0.61 23.99
C PRO A 111 0.23 0.82 24.95
N MET A 112 1.20 1.64 24.55
CA MET A 112 2.42 1.92 25.32
C MET A 112 2.76 3.41 25.38
N SER A 113 3.41 3.85 26.45
CA SER A 113 3.99 5.17 26.59
C SER A 113 5.36 5.28 25.89
N ASN A 114 5.81 6.50 25.62
CA ASN A 114 7.15 6.75 25.07
C ASN A 114 8.27 6.21 25.97
N LYS A 115 8.04 6.18 27.29
CA LYS A 115 9.00 5.63 28.26
C LYS A 115 9.12 4.11 28.14
N GLU A 116 7.98 3.42 28.04
CA GLU A 116 7.96 1.96 27.86
C GLU A 116 8.59 1.59 26.49
N LEU A 117 8.26 2.33 25.42
CA LEU A 117 8.86 2.11 24.09
C LEU A 117 10.38 2.37 24.09
N ALA A 118 10.86 3.41 24.78
CA ALA A 118 12.29 3.70 24.92
C ALA A 118 13.03 2.53 25.60
N SER A 119 12.44 1.97 26.65
CA SER A 119 12.98 0.79 27.33
C SER A 119 12.99 -0.44 26.42
N VAL A 120 11.91 -0.68 25.66
CA VAL A 120 11.81 -1.85 24.77
C VAL A 120 12.85 -1.79 23.64
N PHE A 121 13.04 -0.62 23.04
CA PHE A 121 13.95 -0.46 21.90
C PHE A 121 15.39 -0.13 22.29
N GLY A 122 15.69 0.04 23.58
CA GLY A 122 17.01 0.46 24.05
C GLY A 122 17.44 1.83 23.48
N LYS A 123 16.48 2.73 23.27
CA LYS A 123 16.71 4.05 22.64
C LYS A 123 16.42 5.17 23.64
N SER A 124 16.95 6.36 23.36
CA SER A 124 16.65 7.54 24.17
C SER A 124 15.17 7.90 24.10
N GLN A 125 14.61 8.37 25.21
CA GLN A 125 13.23 8.83 25.26
C GLN A 125 12.96 10.00 24.31
N SER A 126 13.96 10.87 24.08
CA SER A 126 13.87 11.94 23.09
C SER A 126 13.79 11.41 21.65
N GLY A 127 14.57 10.37 21.31
CA GLY A 127 14.54 9.72 20.01
C GLY A 127 13.18 9.07 19.72
N ILE A 128 12.65 8.33 20.70
CA ILE A 128 11.29 7.77 20.60
C ILE A 128 10.24 8.87 20.48
N THR A 129 10.32 9.92 21.29
CA THR A 129 9.34 11.02 21.25
C THR A 129 9.31 11.67 19.87
N ASN A 130 10.47 11.94 19.27
CA ASN A 130 10.55 12.49 17.92
C ASN A 130 9.96 11.55 16.86
N ALA A 131 10.21 10.24 16.95
CA ALA A 131 9.65 9.24 16.04
C ALA A 131 8.13 9.13 16.18
N THR A 132 7.63 9.04 17.42
CA THR A 132 6.18 8.96 17.71
C THR A 132 5.44 10.22 17.31
N ARG A 133 6.06 11.40 17.44
CA ARG A 133 5.45 12.67 17.02
C ARG A 133 5.16 12.65 15.52
N LYS A 134 6.11 12.22 14.70
CA LYS A 134 5.88 12.08 13.25
C LYS A 134 4.70 11.17 12.92
N LEU A 135 4.56 10.06 13.65
CA LEU A 135 3.46 9.12 13.48
C LEU A 135 2.11 9.71 13.92
N ILE A 136 2.10 10.50 14.99
CA ILE A 136 0.91 11.22 15.45
C ILE A 136 0.52 12.31 14.45
N ASP A 137 1.49 13.08 13.97
CA ASP A 137 1.27 14.15 12.99
C ASP A 137 0.70 13.59 11.68
N SER A 138 1.06 12.36 11.29
CA SER A 138 0.49 11.64 10.14
C SER A 138 -0.84 10.94 10.42
N GLY A 139 -1.33 10.92 11.67
CA GLY A 139 -2.55 10.22 12.06
C GLY A 139 -2.42 8.70 12.20
N GLU A 140 -1.24 8.13 11.98
CA GLU A 140 -0.96 6.69 12.04
C GLU A 140 -0.89 6.12 13.47
N VAL A 141 -0.69 6.99 14.45
CA VAL A 141 -0.68 6.66 15.88
C VAL A 141 -1.47 7.72 16.64
N GLN A 142 -2.27 7.31 17.60
CA GLN A 142 -3.04 8.22 18.45
C GLN A 142 -2.59 8.13 19.90
N ARG A 143 -2.75 9.24 20.63
CA ARG A 143 -2.52 9.28 22.07
C ARG A 143 -3.87 9.19 22.78
N GLY A 144 -4.05 8.14 23.57
CA GLY A 144 -5.23 7.96 24.40
C GLY A 144 -5.29 8.91 25.57
N LEU A 145 -6.46 8.96 26.23
CA LEU A 145 -6.69 9.75 27.46
C LEU A 145 -5.78 9.30 28.62
N ASP A 146 -5.36 8.04 28.61
CA ASP A 146 -4.37 7.44 29.52
C ASP A 146 -2.92 7.85 29.21
N GLY A 147 -2.72 8.70 28.19
CA GLY A 147 -1.42 9.13 27.72
C GLY A 147 -0.64 8.07 26.95
N ARG A 148 -1.21 6.87 26.73
CA ARG A 148 -0.58 5.77 25.99
C ARG A 148 -0.86 5.89 24.50
N LEU A 149 0.12 5.50 23.69
CA LEU A 149 0.03 5.50 22.23
C LEU A 149 -0.63 4.22 21.75
N ARG A 150 -1.44 4.31 20.69
CA ARG A 150 -2.15 3.20 20.05
C ARG A 150 -2.19 3.40 18.53
N VAL A 151 -2.27 2.32 17.77
CA VAL A 151 -2.54 2.34 16.32
C VAL A 151 -4.01 1.99 16.18
N ASP A 152 -4.78 2.78 15.43
CA ASP A 152 -6.16 2.41 15.10
C ASP A 152 -6.15 1.21 14.15
N GLU A 153 -7.11 0.29 14.34
CA GLU A 153 -7.30 -0.87 13.47
C GLU A 153 -7.83 -0.47 12.08
#